data_AF-A0A2T1DDS3-F1
#
_entry.id   AF-A0A2T1DDS3-F1
#
_cell.length_a   1.000
_cell.length_b   1.000
_cell.length_c   1.000
_cell.angle_alpha   90.00
_cell.angle_beta   90.00
_cell.angle_gamma   90.00
#
_symmetry.space_group_name_H-M   'P 1'
#
loop_
_entity.id
_entity.type
_entity.pdbx_description
1 polymer ?
#
loop_
_entity_poly.entity_id
_entity_poly.type
_entity_poly.pdbx_seq_one_letter_code
_entity_poly.pdbx_strand_id
1 'polypeptide(L)' 'MSIKIPRQQEIIEEAMQVLWQHLPPSKVSLVISMWFAEGGDYLKMREELFEGETVESLAAKIQPFQERKAD' A
#
# COMPACT_ATOMS: atom_id res chain seq x y z
N MET A 1 28.87 -17.81 12.16
CA MET A 1 27.80 -18.30 11.26
C MET A 1 27.12 -17.09 10.65
N SER A 2 27.08 -16.97 9.33
CA SER A 2 26.38 -15.87 8.65
C SER A 2 24.93 -16.31 8.44
N ILE A 3 24.01 -15.79 9.25
CA ILE A 3 22.58 -16.05 9.12
C ILE A 3 22.08 -15.17 7.97
N LYS A 4 21.75 -15.80 6.84
CA LYS A 4 21.04 -15.10 5.75
C LYS A 4 19.60 -14.92 6.20
N ILE A 5 19.26 -13.70 6.63
CA ILE A 5 17.88 -13.34 6.93
C ILE A 5 17.15 -13.26 5.58
N PRO A 6 16.08 -14.05 5.35
CA PRO A 6 15.27 -13.96 4.14
C PRO A 6 14.71 -12.55 3.98
N ARG A 7 14.62 -12.07 2.74
CA ARG A 7 14.05 -10.74 2.48
C ARG A 7 12.56 -10.78 2.78
N GLN A 8 12.02 -9.69 3.31
CA GLN A 8 10.59 -9.57 3.62
C GLN A 8 9.69 -9.94 2.42
N GLN A 9 10.14 -9.61 1.20
CA GLN A 9 9.44 -9.94 -0.04
C GLN A 9 9.40 -11.44 -0.35
N GLU A 10 10.49 -12.17 -0.05
CA GLU A 10 10.55 -13.63 -0.22
C GLU A 10 9.56 -14.34 0.72
N ILE A 11 9.44 -13.84 1.97
CA ILE A 11 8.48 -14.37 2.95
C ILE A 11 7.02 -14.11 2.52
N ILE A 12 6.74 -12.93 1.97
CA ILE A 12 5.39 -12.59 1.48
C ILE A 12 5.02 -13.46 0.28
N GLU A 13 5.95 -13.71 -0.64
CA GLU A 13 5.72 -14.58 -1.79
C GLU A 13 5.45 -16.03 -1.37
N GLU A 14 6.22 -16.58 -0.44
CA GLU A 14 5.98 -17.92 0.11
C GLU A 14 4.62 -18.02 0.81
N ALA A 15 4.26 -17.02 1.63
CA ALA A 15 2.95 -16.97 2.29
C ALA A 15 1.80 -16.93 1.27
N MET A 16 1.95 -16.14 0.21
CA MET A 16 0.95 -16.07 -0.86
C MET A 16 0.78 -17.41 -1.58
N GLN A 17 1.88 -18.11 -1.88
CA GLN A 17 1.81 -19.44 -2.51
C GLN A 17 1.04 -20.45 -1.66
N VAL A 18 1.28 -20.48 -0.35
CA VAL A 18 0.54 -21.36 0.58
C VAL A 18 -0.95 -21.02 0.56
N LEU A 19 -1.31 -19.74 0.60
CA LEU A 19 -2.71 -19.31 0.56
C LEU A 19 -3.40 -19.76 -0.75
N TRP A 20 -2.73 -19.60 -1.89
CA TRP A 20 -3.26 -20.04 -3.19
C TRP A 20 -3.42 -21.56 -3.31
N GLN A 21 -2.58 -22.34 -2.63
CA GLN A 21 -2.67 -23.81 -2.64
C GLN A 21 -3.83 -24.34 -1.78
N HIS A 22 -4.19 -23.63 -0.70
CA HIS A 22 -5.12 -24.14 0.31
C HIS A 22 -6.48 -23.45 0.35
N LEU A 23 -6.62 -22.30 -0.32
CA LEU A 23 -7.86 -21.53 -0.33
C LEU A 23 -8.35 -21.27 -1.76
N PRO A 24 -9.68 -21.24 -1.96
CA PRO A 24 -10.24 -20.80 -3.22
C PRO A 24 -9.87 -19.33 -3.49
N PRO A 25 -9.73 -18.92 -4.77
CA PRO A 25 -9.32 -17.57 -5.15
C PRO A 25 -10.08 -16.44 -4.45
N SER A 26 -11.41 -16.58 -4.28
CA SER A 26 -12.25 -15.59 -3.61
C SER A 26 -11.86 -15.36 -2.14
N LYS A 27 -11.43 -16.40 -1.42
CA LYS A 27 -10.97 -16.30 -0.04
C LYS A 27 -9.55 -15.74 0.05
N VAL A 28 -8.69 -16.08 -0.90
CA VAL A 28 -7.34 -15.48 -0.98
C VAL A 28 -7.44 -13.98 -1.22
N SER A 29 -8.27 -13.55 -2.18
CA SER A 29 -8.53 -12.12 -2.42
C SER A 29 -9.08 -11.39 -1.20
N LEU A 30 -9.99 -12.03 -0.43
CA LEU A 30 -10.50 -11.47 0.82
C LEU A 30 -9.39 -11.33 1.88
N VAL A 31 -8.55 -12.36 2.05
CA VAL A 31 -7.41 -12.32 2.97
C VAL A 31 -6.43 -11.22 2.59
N ILE A 32 -6.06 -11.08 1.31
CA ILE A 32 -5.22 -9.96 0.82
C ILE A 32 -5.90 -8.63 1.16
N SER A 33 -7.20 -8.48 0.88
CA SER A 33 -7.89 -7.23 1.17
C SER A 33 -7.89 -6.86 2.65
N MET A 34 -7.95 -7.83 3.56
CA MET A 34 -7.87 -7.58 5.01
C MET A 34 -6.43 -7.31 5.47
N TRP A 35 -5.47 -8.09 4.95
CA TRP A 35 -4.06 -8.03 5.34
C TRP A 35 -3.38 -6.74 4.88
N PHE A 36 -3.70 -6.28 3.66
CA PHE A 36 -3.15 -5.05 3.11
C PHE A 36 -4.03 -3.82 3.36
N ALA A 37 -5.25 -3.98 3.90
CA ALA A 37 -6.06 -2.85 4.36
C ALA A 37 -5.51 -2.19 5.62
N GLU A 38 -4.68 -2.86 6.42
CA GLU A 38 -4.02 -2.29 7.62
C GLU A 38 -2.51 -2.03 7.43
N GLY A 39 -2.02 -1.95 6.19
CA GLY A 39 -0.59 -1.79 5.86
C GLY A 39 0.06 -0.43 6.18
N GLY A 40 -0.47 0.29 7.15
CA GLY A 40 -0.07 1.62 7.59
C GLY A 40 -1.33 2.33 8.03
N ASP A 41 -1.41 2.71 9.31
CA ASP A 41 -2.54 3.46 9.88
C ASP A 41 -2.92 4.59 8.91
N TYR A 42 -3.95 4.34 8.09
CA TYR A 42 -4.26 5.20 6.95
C TYR A 42 -4.65 6.58 7.44
N LEU A 43 -5.27 6.66 8.61
CA LEU A 43 -5.65 7.91 9.24
C LEU A 43 -4.41 8.68 9.67
N LYS A 44 -3.43 8.01 10.29
CA LYS A 44 -2.13 8.60 10.62
C LYS A 44 -1.33 8.98 9.38
N MET A 45 -1.28 8.15 8.35
CA MET A 45 -0.59 8.44 7.09
C MET A 45 -1.26 9.61 6.35
N ARG A 46 -2.60 9.65 6.33
CA ARG A 46 -3.36 10.78 5.79
C ARG A 46 -3.09 12.05 6.59
N GLU A 47 -3.04 11.97 7.91
CA GLU A 47 -2.65 13.11 8.75
C GLU A 47 -1.22 13.56 8.42
N GLU A 48 -0.23 12.67 8.40
CA GLU A 48 1.17 13.00 8.08
C GLU A 48 1.34 13.59 6.67
N LEU A 49 0.59 13.10 5.67
CA LEU A 49 0.72 13.54 4.27
C LEU A 49 -0.06 14.82 3.96
N PHE A 50 -1.12 15.12 4.72
CA PHE A 50 -2.05 16.22 4.42
C PHE A 50 -2.27 17.16 5.61
N GLU A 51 -1.40 17.12 6.63
CA GLU A 51 -1.46 18.02 7.78
C GLU A 51 -1.44 19.48 7.33
N GLY A 52 -2.45 20.26 7.74
CA GLY A 52 -2.55 21.67 7.40
C GLY A 52 -2.96 21.98 5.95
N GLU A 53 -3.20 20.96 5.12
CA GLU A 53 -3.75 21.14 3.78
C GLU A 53 -5.28 21.25 3.81
N THR A 54 -5.83 22.14 2.98
CA THR A 54 -7.27 22.21 2.71
C THR A 54 -7.55 21.76 1.28
N VAL A 55 -8.83 21.56 0.96
CA VAL A 55 -9.24 21.20 -0.41
C VAL A 55 -8.78 22.26 -1.41
N GLU A 56 -8.85 23.54 -1.01
CA GLU A 56 -8.42 24.69 -1.81
C GLU A 56 -6.90 24.71 -2.01
N SER A 57 -6.11 24.39 -0.97
CA SER A 57 -4.64 24.36 -1.09
C SER A 57 -4.17 23.21 -1.98
N LEU A 58 -4.83 22.05 -1.90
CA LEU A 58 -4.55 20.90 -2.77
C LEU A 58 -4.93 21.19 -4.22
N ALA A 59 -6.11 21.78 -4.47
CA ALA A 59 -6.55 22.14 -5.80
C ALA A 59 -5.56 23.11 -6.48
N ALA A 60 -5.08 24.11 -5.75
CA ALA A 60 -4.09 25.07 -6.24
C ALA A 60 -2.73 24.44 -6.57
N LYS A 61 -2.35 23.32 -5.92
CA LYS A 61 -1.11 22.58 -6.19
C LYS A 61 -1.25 21.58 -7.34
N ILE A 62 -2.43 20.99 -7.50
CA ILE A 62 -2.71 19.97 -8.51
C ILE A 62 -2.79 20.58 -9.91
N GLN A 63 -3.42 21.75 -10.06
CA GLN A 63 -3.57 22.43 -11.35
C GLN A 63 -2.23 22.65 -12.10
N PRO A 64 -1.19 23.26 -11.49
CA PRO A 64 0.10 23.42 -12.16
C PRO A 64 0.89 22.10 -12.30
N PHE A 65 0.63 21.09 -11.46
CA PHE A 65 1.22 19.76 -11.63
C PHE A 65 0.67 19.05 -12.86
N GLN A 66 -0.64 19.19 -13.12
CA GLN A 66 -1.29 18.62 -14.30
C GLN A 66 -0.85 19.33 -15.58
N GLU A 67 -0.71 20.66 -15.55
CA GLU A 67 -0.20 21.44 -16.69
C GLU A 67 1.24 21.05 -17.06
N ARG A 68 2.12 20.84 -16.06
CA ARG A 68 3.50 20.37 -16.29
C ARG A 68 3.62 18.93 -16.80
N LYS A 69 2.57 18.11 -16.65
CA LYS A 69 2.55 16.71 -17.10
C LYS A 69 1.99 16.56 -18.52
N ALA A 70 1.44 17.63 -19.07
CA ALA A 70 0.84 17.68 -20.40
C ALA A 70 1.83 18.18 -21.49
N ASP A 71 3.04 18.60 -21.09
CA ASP A 71 4.22 18.83 -21.94
C ASP A 71 5.14 17.60 -21.95
#